data_AF-A0A939KXE2-F1
#
_entry.id   AF-A0A939KXE2-F1
#
_cell.length_a   1.000
_cell.length_b   1.000
_cell.length_c   1.000
_cell.angle_alpha   90.00
_cell.angle_beta   90.00
_cell.angle_gamma   90.00
#
_symmetry.space_group_name_H-M   'P 1'
#
loop_
_entity.id
_entity.type
_entity.pdbx_description
1 polymer ?
#
loop_
_entity_poly.entity_id
_entity_poly.type
_entity_poly.pdbx_seq_one_letter_code
_entity_poly.pdbx_strand_id
1 'polypeptide(L)' 'MAEHYNWFILIEPESGEYFMDEDELVAFQKAREKHPQGKFFFDRLNETGVFGRI' A
#
# COMPACT_ATOMS: atom_id res chain seq x y z
N MET A 1 5.58 15.64 -13.00
CA MET A 1 6.16 14.74 -12.00
C MET A 1 5.02 13.94 -11.44
N ALA A 2 4.98 12.63 -11.66
CA ALA A 2 3.91 11.80 -11.08
C ALA A 2 4.24 11.59 -9.60
N GLU A 3 3.49 12.23 -8.72
CA GLU A 3 3.63 12.04 -7.28
C GLU A 3 3.37 10.55 -6.97
N HIS A 4 4.33 9.89 -6.31
CA HIS A 4 4.26 8.49 -5.89
C HIS A 4 4.27 7.42 -7.01
N TYR A 5 4.85 7.72 -8.18
CA TYR A 5 5.11 6.69 -9.19
C TYR A 5 6.02 5.58 -8.64
N ASN A 6 5.65 4.31 -8.90
CA ASN A 6 6.32 3.09 -8.38
C ASN A 6 6.29 2.91 -6.86
N TRP A 7 5.50 3.69 -6.13
CA TRP A 7 5.28 3.45 -4.71
C TRP A 7 4.34 2.27 -4.48
N PHE A 8 4.42 1.70 -3.30
CA PHE A 8 3.54 0.66 -2.82
C PHE A 8 2.47 1.27 -1.92
N ILE A 9 1.25 0.77 -2.05
CA ILE A 9 0.14 1.12 -1.17
C ILE A 9 -0.43 -0.15 -0.54
N LEU A 10 -0.63 -0.10 0.78
CA LEU A 10 -1.37 -1.10 1.52
C LEU A 10 -2.61 -0.48 2.11
N ILE A 11 -3.76 -1.12 1.98
CA ILE A 11 -5.03 -0.68 2.56
C ILE A 11 -5.54 -1.78 3.47
N GLU A 12 -5.76 -1.45 4.75
CA GLU A 12 -6.40 -2.33 5.71
C GLU A 12 -7.94 -2.14 5.60
N PRO A 13 -8.70 -3.17 5.19
CA PRO A 13 -10.10 -2.99 4.81
C PRO A 13 -11.06 -2.77 5.98
N GLU A 14 -10.73 -3.21 7.20
CA GLU A 14 -11.65 -3.06 8.34
C GLU A 14 -11.64 -1.62 8.90
N SER A 15 -10.46 -0.99 8.93
CA SER A 15 -10.25 0.38 9.42
C SER A 15 -10.27 1.43 8.31
N GLY A 16 -10.01 1.03 7.06
CA GLY A 16 -9.86 1.95 5.92
C GLY A 16 -8.54 2.72 5.94
N GLU A 17 -7.61 2.37 6.83
CA GLU A 17 -6.28 2.98 6.87
C GLU A 17 -5.41 2.51 5.71
N TYR A 18 -4.58 3.41 5.21
CA TYR A 18 -3.62 3.08 4.16
C TYR A 18 -2.20 3.52 4.51
N PHE A 19 -1.24 2.76 3.98
CA PHE A 19 0.18 2.91 4.22
C PHE A 19 0.89 2.95 2.88
N MET A 20 1.81 3.89 2.70
CA MET A 20 2.54 4.05 1.46
C MET A 20 4.02 4.26 1.68
N ASP A 21 4.83 3.69 0.79
CA ASP A 21 6.27 3.89 0.72
C ASP A 21 6.79 3.52 -0.67
N GLU A 22 7.96 4.06 -1.04
CA GLU A 22 8.66 3.63 -2.26
C GLU A 22 9.26 2.22 -2.12
N ASP A 23 9.54 1.79 -0.89
CA ASP A 23 10.01 0.44 -0.56
C ASP A 23 8.85 -0.44 -0.06
N GLU A 24 8.65 -1.58 -0.72
CA GLU A 24 7.61 -2.55 -0.39
C GLU A 24 7.66 -3.02 1.07
N LEU A 25 8.86 -3.32 1.58
CA LEU A 25 9.03 -3.83 2.93
C LEU A 25 8.76 -2.75 3.96
N VAL A 26 9.12 -1.50 3.67
CA VAL A 26 8.83 -0.37 4.55
C VAL A 26 7.32 -0.11 4.59
N ALA A 27 6.63 -0.11 3.45
CA ALA A 27 5.17 0.03 3.40
C ALA A 27 4.46 -1.10 4.18
N PHE A 28 4.93 -2.34 4.03
CA PHE A 28 4.42 -3.50 4.76
C PHE A 28 4.70 -3.43 6.27
N GLN A 29 5.89 -3.02 6.68
CA GLN A 29 6.25 -2.86 8.09
C GLN A 29 5.38 -1.80 8.77
N LYS A 30 5.18 -0.64 8.14
CA LYS A 30 4.27 0.40 8.63
C LYS A 30 2.85 -0.12 8.86
N ALA A 31 2.34 -0.92 7.91
CA ALA A 31 1.02 -1.53 8.03
C ALA A 31 0.97 -2.57 9.16
N ARG A 32 1.99 -3.42 9.29
CA ARG A 32 2.06 -4.47 10.33
C ARG A 32 2.30 -3.94 11.73
N GLU A 33 3.00 -2.82 11.88
CA GLU A 33 3.18 -2.17 13.18
C GLU A 33 1.83 -1.75 13.76
N LYS A 34 0.96 -1.19 12.92
CA LYS A 34 -0.37 -0.70 13.33
C LYS A 34 -1.43 -1.79 13.36
N HIS A 35 -1.38 -2.72 12.41
CA HIS A 35 -2.33 -3.82 12.25
C HIS A 35 -1.58 -5.17 12.19
N PRO A 36 -1.05 -5.68 13.32
CA PRO A 36 -0.21 -6.87 13.33
C PRO A 36 -0.85 -8.11 12.70
N GLN A 37 -2.17 -8.26 12.87
CA GLN A 37 -2.98 -9.35 12.33
C GLN A 37 -3.92 -8.89 11.20
N GLY A 38 -3.77 -7.64 10.74
CA GLY A 38 -4.60 -7.08 9.67
C GLY A 38 -4.43 -7.84 8.36
N LYS A 39 -5.49 -7.81 7.55
CA LYS A 39 -5.44 -8.16 6.13
C LYS A 39 -5.18 -6.88 5.35
N PHE A 40 -4.47 -6.98 4.24
CA PHE A 40 -4.15 -5.79 3.44
C PHE A 40 -4.43 -6.05 1.97
N PHE A 41 -5.06 -5.09 1.31
CA PHE A 41 -4.93 -4.95 -0.13
C PHE A 41 -3.57 -4.33 -0.40
N PHE A 42 -2.77 -4.96 -1.25
CA PHE A 42 -1.42 -4.52 -1.58
C PHE A 42 -1.34 -4.28 -3.08
N ASP A 43 -0.87 -3.11 -3.49
CA ASP A 43 -0.72 -2.79 -4.90
C ASP A 43 0.43 -1.80 -5.11
N ARG A 44 0.93 -1.72 -6.35
CA ARG A 44 1.96 -0.76 -6.77
C ARG A 44 1.33 0.32 -7.65
N LEU A 45 1.57 1.57 -7.29
CA LEU A 45 1.09 2.74 -8.01
C LEU A 45 1.88 2.93 -9.32
N ASN A 46 1.14 3.10 -10.41
CA ASN A 46 1.63 3.48 -11.72
C ASN A 46 0.95 4.78 -12.19
N GLU A 47 1.36 5.32 -13.34
CA GLU A 47 0.86 6.60 -13.86
C GLU A 47 -0.65 6.64 -14.13
N THR A 48 -1.30 5.48 -14.26
CA THR A 48 -2.76 5.34 -14.50
C THR A 48 -3.54 4.89 -13.26
N GLY A 49 -2.88 4.72 -12.11
CA GLY A 49 -3.49 4.23 -10.87
C GLY A 49 -2.83 2.95 -10.36
N VAL A 50 -3.63 1.94 -10.05
CA VAL A 50 -3.18 0.67 -9.44
C VAL A 50 -3.01 -0.43 -10.49
N PHE A 51 -1.99 -1.29 -10.34
CA PHE A 51 -1.71 -2.41 -11.25
C PHE A 51 -2.18 -3.73 -10.63
N GLY A 52 -3.44 -4.06 -10.84
CA GLY A 52 -4.00 -5.32 -10.39
C GLY A 52 -5.39 -5.51 -10.96
N ARG A 53 -5.68 -6.70 -11.51
CA ARG A 53 -7.03 -7.09 -11.88
C ARG A 53 -7.64 -7.79 -10.66
N ILE A 54 -8.72 -7.23 -10.12
CA ILE A 54 -9.52 -7.84 -9.05
C ILE A 54 -10.19 -9.12 -9.58
#